data_AF-A0A9E1WEY6-F1
#
_entry.id   AF-A0A9E1WEY6-F1
#
_cell.length_a   1.000
_cell.length_b   1.000
_cell.length_c   1.000
_cell.angle_alpha   90.00
_cell.angle_beta   90.00
_cell.angle_gamma   90.00
#
_symmetry.space_group_name_H-M   'P 1'
#
loop_
_entity.id
_entity.type
_entity.pdbx_description
1 polymer ?
#
loop_
_entity_poly.entity_id
_entity_poly.type
_entity_poly.pdbx_seq_one_letter_code
_entity_poly.pdbx_strand_id
1 'polypeptide(L)'
;MSCHLLHWGRQSSGSDLYPPLLSGLSDAPLALFVSGDINCLSRPAIAIVGTRRPSRDGLKLADQMGYQLAAAGFLVVSGLARGIDAAAHRGALRSGGQTLAVMATGMDRIYPSEHYRLAEEVAAQGALLSEFCPGVVPHRGHFPRRNRTLSGLCLATIVIEAGHPSGSLITANAAVEQGREVFAAPWSLFHRGGAGCLRLLSQGAQLIDTPAAVIEHLGVHLSGWAELTSDALDYSSNASETTPLAPLEPAKRQLLTLLGDGEHDLASLASALQCSSRQLLAMVTQLELQGYVEQTSAGLRAVRHP
;
A
#
# COMPACT_ATOMS: atom_id res chain seq x y z
N MET A 1 5.37 19.66 17.23
CA MET A 1 4.19 19.47 16.36
C MET A 1 2.99 20.10 17.03
N SER A 2 2.24 20.95 16.32
CA SER A 2 0.93 21.40 16.77
C SER A 2 -0.08 20.25 16.68
N CYS A 3 -0.94 20.11 17.68
CA CYS A 3 -2.04 19.14 17.67
C CYS A 3 -3.35 19.93 17.62
N HIS A 4 -4.20 19.59 16.66
CA HIS A 4 -5.50 20.20 16.42
C HIS A 4 -6.60 19.23 16.86
N LEU A 5 -7.66 19.77 17.46
CA LEU A 5 -8.87 19.02 17.78
C LEU A 5 -9.97 19.42 16.82
N LEU A 6 -10.39 18.49 15.98
CA LEU A 6 -11.54 18.62 15.10
C LEU A 6 -12.76 18.02 15.79
N HIS A 7 -13.90 18.68 15.71
CA HIS A 7 -15.16 18.20 16.26
C HIS A 7 -16.21 18.04 15.16
N TRP A 8 -17.09 17.05 15.31
CA TRP A 8 -18.27 16.90 14.49
C TRP A 8 -19.32 17.95 14.91
N GLY A 9 -19.76 18.83 13.99
CA GLY A 9 -20.96 19.65 14.19
C GLY A 9 -20.81 21.06 14.79
N ARG A 10 -19.66 21.75 14.71
CA ARG A 10 -19.59 23.20 15.00
C ARG A 10 -19.04 23.98 13.80
N GLN A 11 -19.92 24.78 13.18
CA GLN A 11 -19.54 25.87 12.31
C GLN A 11 -19.05 27.04 13.17
N SER A 12 -17.74 27.23 13.28
CA SER A 12 -17.19 28.51 13.73
C SER A 12 -16.21 29.01 12.69
N SER A 13 -16.72 29.92 11.85
CA SER A 13 -16.00 30.75 10.89
C SER A 13 -14.99 30.03 9.99
N GLY A 14 -15.49 29.48 8.87
CA GLY A 14 -14.73 29.52 7.61
C GLY A 14 -14.04 28.26 7.13
N SER A 15 -14.51 27.06 7.46
CA SER A 15 -14.41 25.79 6.68
C SER A 15 -14.62 24.62 7.64
N ASP A 16 -15.56 23.71 7.36
CA ASP A 16 -15.66 22.46 8.12
C ASP A 16 -14.47 21.57 7.74
N LEU A 17 -13.46 21.49 8.61
CA LEU A 17 -12.26 20.68 8.40
C LEU A 17 -12.50 19.21 8.78
N TYR A 18 -13.69 18.87 9.26
CA TYR A 18 -14.05 17.47 9.50
C TYR A 18 -14.21 16.75 8.15
N PRO A 19 -13.56 15.59 7.94
CA PRO A 19 -13.57 14.93 6.63
C PRO A 19 -14.99 14.56 6.17
N PRO A 20 -15.43 15.03 4.98
CA PRO A 20 -16.83 14.93 4.54
C PRO A 20 -17.30 13.48 4.32
N LEU A 21 -16.40 12.59 3.92
CA LEU A 21 -16.73 11.16 3.77
C LEU A 21 -16.98 10.48 5.12
N LEU A 22 -16.16 10.80 6.11
CA LEU A 22 -16.28 10.22 7.45
C LEU A 22 -17.52 10.76 8.17
N SER A 23 -17.80 12.04 7.94
CA SER A 23 -18.97 12.82 8.35
C SER A 23 -20.31 12.16 8.00
N GLY A 24 -20.40 11.51 6.84
CA GLY A 24 -21.64 10.86 6.38
C GLY A 24 -21.94 9.51 7.06
N LEU A 25 -21.05 9.01 7.91
CA LEU A 25 -21.23 7.71 8.56
C LEU A 25 -22.04 7.82 9.85
N SER A 26 -22.89 6.84 10.12
CA SER A 26 -23.72 6.80 11.33
C SER A 26 -22.91 6.64 12.61
N ASP A 27 -21.70 6.08 12.51
CA ASP A 27 -20.75 5.89 13.61
C ASP A 27 -19.50 6.78 13.48
N ALA A 28 -19.63 7.93 12.80
CA ALA A 28 -18.57 8.91 12.67
C ALA A 28 -18.01 9.32 14.06
N PRO A 29 -16.68 9.35 14.25
CA PRO A 29 -16.08 9.84 15.49
C PRO A 29 -16.51 11.28 15.81
N LEU A 30 -16.92 11.55 17.05
CA LEU A 30 -17.33 12.91 17.43
C LEU A 30 -16.17 13.91 17.43
N ALA A 31 -14.94 13.43 17.61
CA ALA A 31 -13.75 14.26 17.62
C ALA A 31 -12.54 13.50 17.07
N LEU A 32 -11.65 14.26 16.42
CA LEU A 32 -10.40 13.76 15.85
C LEU A 32 -9.25 14.66 16.30
N PHE A 33 -8.20 14.03 16.80
CA PHE A 33 -6.93 14.69 17.06
C PHE A 33 -6.06 14.57 15.81
N VAL A 34 -5.48 15.69 15.36
CA VAL A 34 -4.69 15.76 14.13
C VAL A 34 -3.37 16.48 14.39
N SER A 35 -2.26 15.93 13.93
CA SER A 35 -0.93 16.54 14.02
C SER A 35 -0.27 16.55 12.65
N GLY A 36 0.10 17.72 12.15
CA GLY A 36 0.62 17.92 10.80
C GLY A 36 -0.22 18.94 10.01
N ASP A 37 -0.24 18.83 8.69
CA ASP A 37 -1.05 19.67 7.81
C ASP A 37 -2.52 19.22 7.81
N ILE A 38 -3.38 20.00 8.46
CA ILE A 38 -4.81 19.72 8.55
C ILE A 38 -5.52 19.88 7.20
N ASN A 39 -4.97 20.66 6.28
CA ASN A 39 -5.58 20.90 4.97
C ASN A 39 -5.50 19.66 4.08
N CYS A 40 -4.63 18.69 4.39
CA CYS A 40 -4.58 17.44 3.63
C CYS A 40 -5.90 16.66 3.74
N LEU A 41 -6.67 16.85 4.81
CA LEU A 41 -7.93 16.13 5.08
C LEU A 41 -9.08 16.48 4.12
N SER A 42 -8.98 17.58 3.38
CA SER A 42 -9.95 17.91 2.32
C SER A 42 -9.65 17.23 1.00
N ARG A 43 -8.48 16.61 0.84
CA ARG A 43 -8.10 15.92 -0.40
C ARG A 43 -8.83 14.59 -0.53
N PRO A 44 -9.07 14.13 -1.76
CA PRO A 44 -9.56 12.78 -2.00
C PRO A 44 -8.55 11.77 -1.46
N ALA A 45 -9.01 10.91 -0.56
CA ALA A 45 -8.17 9.99 0.19
C ALA A 45 -8.35 8.54 -0.27
N ILE A 46 -7.25 7.78 -0.31
CA ILE A 46 -7.25 6.35 -0.65
C ILE A 46 -6.50 5.59 0.43
N ALA A 47 -7.16 4.56 0.97
CA ALA A 47 -6.53 3.68 1.94
C ALA A 47 -5.67 2.63 1.24
N ILE A 48 -4.44 2.43 1.71
CA ILE A 48 -3.63 1.25 1.36
C ILE A 48 -3.40 0.43 2.62
N VAL A 49 -3.81 -0.84 2.60
CA VAL A 49 -3.69 -1.74 3.75
C VAL A 49 -3.20 -3.13 3.36
N GLY A 50 -2.61 -3.83 4.32
CA GLY A 50 -2.23 -5.22 4.11
C GLY A 50 -1.50 -5.83 5.31
N THR A 51 -0.84 -6.95 5.06
CA THR A 51 -0.18 -7.76 6.08
C THR A 51 0.99 -7.02 6.73
N ARG A 52 1.22 -7.33 8.01
CA ARG A 52 2.39 -6.86 8.75
C ARG A 52 3.68 -7.61 8.38
N ARG A 53 3.57 -8.70 7.64
CA ARG A 53 4.68 -9.55 7.16
C ARG A 53 4.50 -9.82 5.66
N PRO A 54 4.66 -8.80 4.81
CA PRO A 54 4.47 -8.93 3.37
C PRO A 54 5.61 -9.69 2.71
N SER A 55 5.33 -10.20 1.52
CA SER A 55 6.33 -10.65 0.56
C SER A 55 7.16 -9.46 0.02
N ARG A 56 8.26 -9.74 -0.68
CA ARG A 56 9.04 -8.70 -1.37
C ARG A 56 8.19 -7.99 -2.42
N ASP A 57 7.38 -8.74 -3.16
CA ASP A 57 6.50 -8.18 -4.19
C ASP A 57 5.38 -7.34 -3.57
N GLY A 58 4.83 -7.77 -2.43
CA GLY A 58 3.83 -7.00 -1.69
C GLY A 58 4.40 -5.67 -1.17
N LEU A 59 5.66 -5.65 -0.70
CA LEU A 59 6.34 -4.41 -0.32
C LEU A 59 6.55 -3.49 -1.52
N LYS A 60 7.04 -4.03 -2.64
CA LYS A 60 7.27 -3.27 -3.87
C LYS A 60 5.98 -2.68 -4.40
N LEU A 61 4.90 -3.46 -4.44
CA LEU A 61 3.60 -3.02 -4.91
C LEU A 61 3.01 -1.94 -3.97
N ALA A 62 3.05 -2.13 -2.66
CA ALA A 62 2.56 -1.13 -1.70
C ALA A 62 3.29 0.21 -1.82
N ASP A 63 4.61 0.15 -1.94
CA ASP A 63 5.46 1.33 -2.14
C ASP A 63 5.19 2.02 -3.49
N GLN A 64 5.04 1.25 -4.57
CA GLN A 64 4.69 1.80 -5.89
C GLN A 64 3.29 2.43 -5.92
N MET A 65 2.29 1.77 -5.32
CA MET A 65 0.93 2.30 -5.18
C MET A 65 0.94 3.59 -4.37
N GLY A 66 1.61 3.61 -3.21
CA GLY A 66 1.76 4.80 -2.38
C GLY A 66 2.38 5.95 -3.15
N TYR A 67 3.45 5.68 -3.91
CA TYR A 67 4.12 6.68 -4.74
C TYR A 67 3.20 7.24 -5.83
N GLN A 68 2.59 6.37 -6.64
CA GLN A 68 1.80 6.79 -7.80
C GLN A 68 0.51 7.51 -7.41
N LEU A 69 -0.19 7.05 -6.36
CA LEU A 69 -1.40 7.71 -5.88
C LEU A 69 -1.09 9.10 -5.31
N ALA A 70 -0.04 9.22 -4.50
CA ALA A 70 0.35 10.51 -3.93
C ALA A 70 0.88 11.48 -5.01
N ALA A 71 1.60 10.97 -6.01
CA ALA A 71 2.03 11.77 -7.17
C ALA A 71 0.85 12.26 -8.01
N ALA A 72 -0.23 11.47 -8.09
CA ALA A 72 -1.48 11.85 -8.75
C ALA A 72 -2.38 12.78 -7.88
N GLY A 73 -1.90 13.26 -6.73
CA GLY A 73 -2.60 14.23 -5.89
C GLY A 73 -3.52 13.66 -4.82
N PHE A 74 -3.68 12.33 -4.75
CA PHE A 74 -4.47 11.69 -3.68
C PHE A 74 -3.74 11.76 -2.33
N LEU A 75 -4.51 11.84 -1.25
CA LEU A 75 -4.00 11.60 0.10
C LEU A 75 -3.90 10.09 0.33
N VAL A 76 -2.68 9.57 0.49
CA VAL A 76 -2.48 8.15 0.83
C VAL A 76 -2.70 7.94 2.32
N VAL A 77 -3.71 7.16 2.69
CA VAL A 77 -4.07 6.87 4.08
C VAL A 77 -3.64 5.46 4.45
N SER A 78 -3.00 5.31 5.60
CA SER A 78 -2.73 3.98 6.15
C SER A 78 -2.63 4.00 7.67
N GLY A 79 -2.34 2.84 8.27
CA GLY A 79 -2.45 2.62 9.70
C GLY A 79 -1.15 2.68 10.48
N LEU A 80 -0.04 3.11 9.87
CA LEU A 80 1.31 3.08 10.46
C LEU A 80 1.77 1.69 10.93
N ALA A 81 1.09 0.60 10.56
CA ALA A 81 1.52 -0.73 10.95
C ALA A 81 2.81 -1.14 10.23
N ARG A 82 3.47 -2.19 10.72
CA ARG A 82 4.55 -2.88 9.98
C ARG A 82 4.07 -3.33 8.60
N GLY A 83 5.02 -3.55 7.70
CA GLY A 83 4.75 -4.16 6.40
C GLY A 83 4.12 -3.18 5.41
N ILE A 84 2.96 -3.56 4.88
CA ILE A 84 2.28 -2.84 3.79
C ILE A 84 2.01 -1.38 4.13
N ASP A 85 1.46 -1.10 5.31
CA ASP A 85 1.14 0.29 5.72
C ASP A 85 2.38 1.19 5.68
N ALA A 86 3.51 0.72 6.22
CA ALA A 86 4.76 1.50 6.22
C ALA A 86 5.38 1.65 4.81
N ALA A 87 5.23 0.64 3.95
CA ALA A 87 5.68 0.73 2.55
C ALA A 87 4.83 1.75 1.77
N ALA A 88 3.51 1.75 1.97
CA ALA A 88 2.60 2.74 1.38
C ALA A 88 2.96 4.18 1.78
N HIS A 89 3.18 4.42 3.08
CA HIS A 89 3.62 5.73 3.57
C HIS A 89 4.96 6.15 2.95
N ARG A 90 5.95 5.26 2.92
CA ARG A 90 7.26 5.57 2.31
C ARG A 90 7.17 5.88 0.82
N GLY A 91 6.34 5.13 0.09
CA GLY A 91 6.06 5.41 -1.32
C GLY A 91 5.50 6.82 -1.52
N ALA A 92 4.49 7.18 -0.72
CA ALA A 92 3.85 8.49 -0.77
C ALA A 92 4.82 9.64 -0.38
N LEU A 93 5.63 9.44 0.66
CA LEU A 93 6.65 10.40 1.06
C LEU A 93 7.67 10.64 -0.06
N ARG A 94 8.15 9.56 -0.69
CA ARG A 94 9.15 9.62 -1.77
C ARG A 94 8.65 10.37 -3.01
N SER A 95 7.35 10.40 -3.28
CA SER A 95 6.81 11.16 -4.42
C SER A 95 6.74 12.67 -4.17
N GLY A 96 6.94 13.13 -2.92
CA GLY A 96 6.66 14.52 -2.54
C GLY A 96 5.16 14.80 -2.30
N GLY A 97 4.28 13.80 -2.45
CA GLY A 97 2.85 13.93 -2.20
C GLY A 97 2.48 13.75 -0.72
N GLN A 98 1.20 13.84 -0.37
CA GLN A 98 0.76 13.81 1.04
C GLN A 98 0.34 12.42 1.51
N THR A 99 0.54 12.14 2.81
CA THR A 99 0.07 10.90 3.43
C THR A 99 -0.45 11.12 4.85
N LEU A 100 -1.44 10.30 5.24
CA LEU A 100 -2.09 10.38 6.54
C LEU A 100 -2.01 9.04 7.27
N ALA A 101 -1.49 9.04 8.49
CA ALA A 101 -1.51 7.86 9.35
C ALA A 101 -2.64 7.92 10.38
N VAL A 102 -3.55 6.94 10.35
CA VAL A 102 -4.63 6.79 11.34
C VAL A 102 -4.18 5.86 12.46
N MET A 103 -4.10 6.36 13.68
CA MET A 103 -3.55 5.64 14.83
C MET A 103 -4.62 4.97 15.69
N ALA A 104 -4.26 3.85 16.34
CA ALA A 104 -5.11 3.11 17.27
C ALA A 104 -4.81 3.42 18.75
N THR A 105 -4.16 4.57 18.97
CA THR A 105 -3.59 5.06 20.23
C THR A 105 -3.80 6.56 20.34
N GLY A 106 -3.58 7.14 21.51
CA GLY A 106 -3.51 8.59 21.66
C GLY A 106 -2.38 9.19 20.80
N MET A 107 -2.51 10.45 20.40
CA MET A 107 -1.52 11.15 19.56
C MET A 107 -0.11 11.20 20.16
N ASP A 108 0.01 11.08 21.47
CA ASP A 108 1.26 11.05 22.24
C ASP A 108 1.94 9.68 22.27
N ARG A 109 1.34 8.65 21.65
CA ARG A 109 1.81 7.25 21.71
C ARG A 109 1.90 6.62 20.32
N ILE A 110 3.05 6.78 19.67
CA ILE A 110 3.32 6.09 18.39
C ILE A 110 3.43 4.58 18.61
N TYR A 111 2.68 3.81 17.82
CA TYR A 111 2.75 2.35 17.81
C TYR A 111 2.70 1.79 16.37
N PRO A 112 3.62 0.89 15.99
CA PRO A 112 4.73 0.37 16.81
C PRO A 112 5.80 1.43 17.06
N SER A 113 6.53 1.33 18.17
CA SER A 113 7.53 2.33 18.57
C SER A 113 8.68 2.49 17.57
N GLU A 114 9.00 1.43 16.82
CA GLU A 114 9.99 1.45 15.74
C GLU A 114 9.62 2.40 14.58
N HIS A 115 8.35 2.77 14.45
CA HIS A 115 7.87 3.70 13.42
C HIS A 115 7.83 5.16 13.89
N TYR A 116 8.50 5.51 14.98
CA TYR A 116 8.58 6.90 15.46
C TYR A 116 9.06 7.86 14.36
N ARG A 117 10.20 7.57 13.71
CA ARG A 117 10.72 8.41 12.61
C ARG A 117 9.77 8.50 11.43
N LEU A 118 9.16 7.38 11.04
CA LEU A 118 8.17 7.37 9.95
C LEU A 118 6.96 8.24 10.31
N ALA A 119 6.50 8.21 11.56
CA ALA A 119 5.40 9.06 12.01
C ALA A 119 5.77 10.55 11.96
N GLU A 120 7.02 10.92 12.28
CA GLU A 120 7.50 12.29 12.15
C GLU A 120 7.53 12.74 10.68
N GLU A 121 8.02 11.89 9.77
CA GLU A 121 8.03 12.16 8.33
C GLU A 121 6.61 12.32 7.78
N VAL A 122 5.68 11.43 8.17
CA VAL A 122 4.26 11.52 7.81
C VAL A 122 3.65 12.81 8.34
N ALA A 123 3.92 13.21 9.59
CA ALA A 123 3.41 14.45 10.15
C ALA A 123 3.98 15.70 9.46
N ALA A 124 5.19 15.61 8.91
CA ALA A 124 5.84 16.73 8.23
C ALA A 124 5.31 16.96 6.80
N GLN A 125 4.89 15.89 6.11
CA GLN A 125 4.42 15.94 4.71
C GLN A 125 2.92 15.66 4.56
N GLY A 126 2.22 15.45 5.65
CA GLY A 126 0.78 15.22 5.71
C GLY A 126 0.34 15.30 7.16
N ALA A 127 -0.30 14.26 7.71
CA ALA A 127 -0.71 14.30 9.10
C ALA A 127 -0.77 12.92 9.79
N LEU A 128 -0.78 12.96 11.12
CA LEU A 128 -1.21 11.88 11.99
C LEU A 128 -2.63 12.19 12.47
N LEU A 129 -3.48 11.18 12.56
CA LEU A 129 -4.86 11.30 13.00
C LEU A 129 -5.22 10.21 14.01
N SER A 130 -5.95 10.58 15.06
CA SER A 130 -6.48 9.63 16.04
C SER A 130 -7.84 10.08 16.58
N GLU A 131 -8.74 9.13 16.77
CA GLU A 131 -10.00 9.34 17.51
C GLU A 131 -9.85 9.11 19.03
N PHE A 132 -8.66 8.70 19.49
CA PHE A 132 -8.41 8.35 20.89
C PHE A 132 -7.76 9.53 21.64
N CYS A 133 -8.25 9.76 22.87
CA CYS A 133 -7.68 10.79 23.75
C CYS A 133 -6.17 10.56 24.00
N PRO A 134 -5.40 11.63 24.28
CA PRO A 134 -4.02 11.49 24.74
C PRO A 134 -3.89 10.52 25.93
N GLY A 135 -2.82 9.74 25.95
CA GLY A 135 -2.56 8.71 26.96
C GLY A 135 -3.14 7.33 26.65
N VAL A 136 -4.02 7.19 25.65
CA VAL A 136 -4.57 5.88 25.27
C VAL A 136 -3.48 4.99 24.66
N VAL A 137 -3.28 3.82 25.28
CA VAL A 137 -2.28 2.82 24.91
C VAL A 137 -2.81 1.81 23.86
N PRO A 138 -1.94 1.05 23.18
CA PRO A 138 -2.37 0.06 22.19
C PRO A 138 -3.23 -1.03 22.84
N HIS A 139 -4.45 -1.20 22.34
CA HIS A 139 -5.36 -2.26 22.77
C HIS A 139 -5.96 -2.97 21.54
N ARG A 140 -6.12 -4.30 21.61
CA ARG A 140 -6.60 -5.11 20.47
C ARG A 140 -7.94 -4.61 19.91
N GLY A 141 -8.85 -4.17 20.78
CA GLY A 141 -10.15 -3.62 20.40
C GLY A 141 -10.10 -2.26 19.70
N HIS A 142 -9.00 -1.50 19.82
CA HIS A 142 -8.87 -0.20 19.16
C HIS A 142 -8.56 -0.32 17.66
N PHE A 143 -7.88 -1.39 17.23
CA PHE A 143 -7.49 -1.55 15.83
C PHE A 143 -8.70 -1.69 14.87
N PRO A 144 -9.73 -2.50 15.16
CA PRO A 144 -10.94 -2.53 14.32
C PRO A 144 -11.67 -1.18 14.27
N ARG A 145 -11.77 -0.48 15.40
CA ARG A 145 -12.41 0.84 15.48
C ARG A 145 -11.65 1.90 14.66
N ARG A 146 -10.32 1.93 14.81
CA ARG A 146 -9.40 2.69 13.97
C ARG A 146 -9.61 2.38 12.49
N ASN A 147 -9.69 1.09 12.13
CA ASN A 147 -9.83 0.67 10.73
C ASN A 147 -11.12 1.19 10.09
N ARG A 148 -12.23 1.29 10.85
CA ARG A 148 -13.48 1.91 10.37
C ARG A 148 -13.32 3.40 10.11
N THR A 149 -12.61 4.11 10.98
CA THR A 149 -12.27 5.53 10.74
C THR A 149 -11.41 5.67 9.50
N LEU A 150 -10.39 4.82 9.36
CA LEU A 150 -9.46 4.81 8.23
C LEU A 150 -10.18 4.60 6.89
N SER A 151 -11.02 3.56 6.77
CA SER A 151 -11.79 3.33 5.53
C SER A 151 -12.84 4.42 5.31
N GLY A 152 -13.44 4.95 6.38
CA GLY A 152 -14.47 5.98 6.30
C GLY A 152 -13.98 7.32 5.76
N LEU A 153 -12.70 7.63 5.98
CA LEU A 153 -12.01 8.79 5.41
C LEU A 153 -11.81 8.69 3.89
N CYS A 154 -11.83 7.49 3.33
CA CYS A 154 -11.33 7.22 1.99
C CYS A 154 -12.44 6.96 0.99
N LEU A 155 -12.20 7.30 -0.29
CA LEU A 155 -13.03 6.93 -1.41
C LEU A 155 -12.99 5.43 -1.68
N ALA A 156 -11.78 4.86 -1.57
CA ALA A 156 -11.51 3.46 -1.83
C ALA A 156 -10.48 2.89 -0.85
N THR A 157 -10.50 1.58 -0.68
CA THR A 157 -9.51 0.81 0.08
C THR A 157 -8.82 -0.21 -0.81
N ILE A 158 -7.49 -0.13 -0.85
CA ILE A 158 -6.60 -0.99 -1.64
C ILE A 158 -5.95 -2.00 -0.72
N VAL A 159 -6.22 -3.28 -0.96
CA VAL A 159 -5.65 -4.39 -0.20
C VAL A 159 -4.52 -5.05 -1.00
N ILE A 160 -3.29 -4.76 -0.58
CA ILE A 160 -2.09 -5.20 -1.33
C ILE A 160 -1.81 -6.67 -1.10
N GLU A 161 -1.72 -7.11 0.15
CA GLU A 161 -1.44 -8.50 0.49
C GLU A 161 -2.08 -8.81 1.83
N ALA A 162 -2.96 -9.81 1.88
CA ALA A 162 -3.64 -10.22 3.09
C ALA A 162 -3.91 -11.72 3.08
N GLY A 163 -3.49 -12.41 4.15
CA GLY A 163 -3.88 -13.79 4.39
C GLY A 163 -5.35 -13.89 4.84
N HIS A 164 -5.79 -15.11 5.14
CA HIS A 164 -7.12 -15.35 5.69
C HIS A 164 -7.04 -16.28 6.91
N PRO A 165 -7.49 -15.85 8.11
CA PRO A 165 -8.03 -14.53 8.45
C PRO A 165 -6.94 -13.44 8.54
N SER A 166 -7.29 -12.17 8.30
CA SER A 166 -6.38 -11.01 8.44
C SER A 166 -7.11 -9.76 8.89
N GLY A 167 -6.44 -8.91 9.67
CA GLY A 167 -6.97 -7.60 10.09
C GLY A 167 -7.21 -6.64 8.92
N SER A 168 -6.50 -6.78 7.81
CA SER A 168 -6.72 -5.97 6.60
C SER A 168 -8.06 -6.30 5.93
N LEU A 169 -8.54 -7.55 6.09
CA LEU A 169 -9.88 -7.94 5.62
C LEU A 169 -10.99 -7.29 6.45
N ILE A 170 -10.73 -7.01 7.73
CA ILE A 170 -11.67 -6.25 8.57
C ILE A 170 -11.84 -4.84 8.02
N THR A 171 -10.73 -4.20 7.62
CA THR A 171 -10.79 -2.87 6.99
C THR A 171 -11.52 -2.91 5.65
N ALA A 172 -11.24 -3.92 4.81
CA ALA A 172 -11.92 -4.08 3.52
C ALA A 172 -13.43 -4.29 3.69
N ASN A 173 -13.86 -5.12 4.65
CA ASN A 173 -15.27 -5.31 4.94
C ASN A 173 -15.92 -4.03 5.47
N ALA A 174 -15.24 -3.29 6.35
CA ALA A 174 -15.73 -2.01 6.84
C ALA A 174 -15.89 -0.99 5.69
N ALA A 175 -14.96 -0.97 4.73
CA ALA A 175 -15.07 -0.14 3.54
C ALA A 175 -16.33 -0.49 2.72
N VAL A 176 -16.59 -1.77 2.46
CA VAL A 176 -17.82 -2.22 1.77
C VAL A 176 -19.08 -1.82 2.53
N GLU A 177 -19.12 -2.02 3.85
CA GLU A 177 -20.25 -1.61 4.71
C GLU A 177 -20.51 -0.09 4.65
N GLN A 178 -19.46 0.71 4.46
CA GLN A 178 -19.51 2.16 4.33
C GLN A 178 -19.80 2.62 2.88
N GLY A 179 -20.07 1.70 1.96
CA GLY A 179 -20.30 1.99 0.55
C GLY A 179 -19.06 2.51 -0.18
N ARG A 180 -17.86 2.12 0.27
CA ARG A 180 -16.58 2.46 -0.36
C ARG A 180 -16.13 1.36 -1.29
N GLU A 181 -15.42 1.74 -2.33
CA GLU A 181 -14.83 0.78 -3.26
C GLU A 181 -13.68 0.02 -2.61
N VAL A 182 -13.55 -1.25 -2.95
CA VAL A 182 -12.44 -2.10 -2.49
C VAL A 182 -11.71 -2.65 -3.69
N PHE A 183 -10.40 -2.46 -3.71
CA PHE A 183 -9.49 -3.04 -4.67
C PHE A 183 -8.62 -4.09 -3.98
N ALA A 184 -8.28 -5.15 -4.68
CA ALA A 184 -7.39 -6.19 -4.18
C ALA A 184 -6.36 -6.59 -5.23
N ALA A 185 -5.11 -6.79 -4.79
CA ALA A 185 -4.06 -7.25 -5.68
C ALA A 185 -4.29 -8.72 -6.07
N PRO A 186 -4.11 -9.08 -7.35
CA PRO A 186 -4.14 -10.47 -7.77
C PRO A 186 -2.90 -11.20 -7.25
N TRP A 187 -3.10 -12.40 -6.70
CA TRP A 187 -2.02 -13.25 -6.22
C TRP A 187 -2.15 -14.66 -6.79
N SER A 188 -1.03 -15.39 -6.87
CA SER A 188 -1.07 -16.82 -7.17
C SER A 188 -1.90 -17.58 -6.13
N LEU A 189 -2.64 -18.61 -6.57
CA LEU A 189 -3.37 -19.52 -5.67
C LEU A 189 -2.44 -20.21 -4.65
N PHE A 190 -1.15 -20.34 -4.97
CA PHE A 190 -0.15 -20.94 -4.09
C PHE A 190 0.47 -19.92 -3.10
N HIS A 191 0.24 -18.63 -3.31
CA HIS A 191 0.69 -17.58 -2.40
C HIS A 191 -0.24 -17.44 -1.20
N ARG A 192 0.07 -18.17 -0.11
CA ARG A 192 -0.76 -18.17 1.11
C ARG A 192 -0.97 -16.77 1.69
N GLY A 193 0.00 -15.86 1.52
CA GLY A 193 -0.08 -14.47 1.96
C GLY A 193 -1.14 -13.63 1.21
N GLY A 194 -1.57 -14.07 0.03
CA GLY A 194 -2.54 -13.40 -0.83
C GLY A 194 -3.95 -14.01 -0.82
N ALA A 195 -4.18 -15.08 -0.06
CA ALA A 195 -5.46 -15.81 -0.06
C ALA A 195 -6.66 -14.93 0.32
N GLY A 196 -6.47 -13.94 1.18
CA GLY A 196 -7.49 -12.94 1.53
C GLY A 196 -7.80 -11.98 0.38
N CYS A 197 -6.80 -11.55 -0.39
CA CYS A 197 -7.03 -10.74 -1.59
C CYS A 197 -7.82 -11.51 -2.64
N LEU A 198 -7.49 -12.78 -2.88
CA LEU A 198 -8.26 -13.65 -3.79
C LEU A 198 -9.71 -13.82 -3.35
N ARG A 199 -9.94 -13.92 -2.04
CA ARG A 199 -11.29 -13.96 -1.48
C ARG A 199 -12.05 -12.64 -1.68
N LEU A 200 -11.39 -11.50 -1.52
CA LEU A 200 -12.02 -10.20 -1.79
C LEU A 200 -12.43 -10.10 -3.28
N LEU A 201 -11.55 -10.51 -4.19
CA LEU A 201 -11.83 -10.52 -5.63
C LEU A 201 -13.02 -11.43 -5.95
N SER A 202 -13.10 -12.62 -5.37
CA SER A 202 -14.26 -13.50 -5.57
C SER A 202 -15.55 -12.99 -4.95
N GLN A 203 -15.47 -12.02 -4.03
CA GLN A 203 -16.60 -11.32 -3.42
C GLN A 203 -16.96 -10.01 -4.13
N GLY A 204 -16.31 -9.69 -5.26
CA GLY A 204 -16.63 -8.52 -6.07
C GLY A 204 -15.76 -7.30 -5.81
N ALA A 205 -14.66 -7.41 -5.04
CA ALA A 205 -13.64 -6.37 -5.03
C ALA A 205 -13.02 -6.22 -6.43
N GLN A 206 -12.64 -5.00 -6.77
CA GLN A 206 -12.03 -4.70 -8.06
C GLN A 206 -10.58 -5.18 -8.12
N LEU A 207 -10.18 -5.71 -9.27
CA LEU A 207 -8.82 -6.20 -9.49
C LEU A 207 -7.85 -5.03 -9.72
N ILE A 208 -6.71 -5.06 -9.05
CA ILE A 208 -5.61 -4.15 -9.34
C ILE A 208 -4.79 -4.75 -10.47
N ASP A 209 -4.94 -4.24 -11.67
CA ASP A 209 -4.10 -4.62 -12.81
C ASP A 209 -2.82 -3.79 -12.80
N THR A 210 -2.96 -2.47 -12.79
CA THR A 210 -1.87 -1.50 -12.62
C THR A 210 -2.29 -0.37 -11.69
N PRO A 211 -1.36 0.33 -11.01
CA PRO A 211 -1.75 1.49 -10.21
C PRO A 211 -2.36 2.61 -11.07
N ALA A 212 -1.92 2.76 -12.33
CA ALA A 212 -2.47 3.72 -13.27
C ALA A 212 -3.96 3.47 -13.56
N ALA A 213 -4.35 2.21 -13.75
CA ALA A 213 -5.76 1.85 -13.96
C ALA A 213 -6.63 2.19 -12.72
N VAL A 214 -6.09 2.01 -11.52
CA VAL A 214 -6.78 2.42 -10.28
C VAL A 214 -6.96 3.95 -10.23
N ILE A 215 -5.91 4.70 -10.58
CA ILE A 215 -5.95 6.17 -10.66
C ILE A 215 -6.98 6.64 -11.68
N GLU A 216 -6.99 6.04 -12.87
CA GLU A 216 -7.94 6.39 -13.93
C GLU A 216 -9.38 6.13 -13.48
N HIS A 217 -9.65 4.94 -12.94
CA HIS A 217 -10.96 4.56 -12.41
C HIS A 217 -11.44 5.55 -11.34
N LEU A 218 -10.60 5.87 -10.35
CA LEU A 218 -10.95 6.80 -9.28
C LEU A 218 -11.01 8.25 -9.77
N GLY A 219 -10.18 8.63 -10.74
CA GLY A 219 -10.12 9.96 -11.34
C GLY A 219 -11.39 10.32 -12.11
N VAL A 220 -12.06 9.35 -12.73
CA VAL A 220 -13.39 9.54 -13.32
C VAL A 220 -14.40 10.00 -12.26
N HIS A 221 -14.32 9.45 -11.05
CA HIS A 221 -15.18 9.84 -9.93
C HIS A 221 -14.82 11.21 -9.33
N LEU A 222 -13.58 11.68 -9.49
CA LEU A 222 -13.16 13.01 -9.04
C LEU A 222 -13.69 14.16 -9.90
N SER A 223 -14.27 13.91 -11.07
CA SER A 223 -14.92 14.95 -11.87
C SER A 223 -16.03 15.69 -11.12
N GLY A 224 -16.69 15.04 -10.15
CA GLY A 224 -17.64 15.66 -9.22
C GLY A 224 -17.00 16.33 -7.98
N TRP A 225 -15.70 16.13 -7.76
CA TRP A 225 -14.89 16.75 -6.70
C TRP A 225 -14.05 17.94 -7.21
N ALA A 226 -13.96 18.11 -8.52
CA ALA A 226 -13.19 19.15 -9.20
C ALA A 226 -13.63 20.59 -8.89
N GLU A 227 -14.78 20.79 -8.24
CA GLU A 227 -15.18 22.13 -7.74
C GLU A 227 -14.33 22.62 -6.56
N LEU A 228 -13.44 21.80 -5.97
CA LEU A 228 -12.71 22.15 -4.74
C LEU A 228 -11.18 22.24 -4.83
N THR A 229 -10.52 21.87 -5.93
CA THR A 229 -9.05 22.08 -6.10
C THR A 229 -8.65 22.03 -7.57
N SER A 230 -8.13 23.14 -8.11
CA SER A 230 -7.86 23.34 -9.55
C SER A 230 -6.45 22.97 -10.05
N ASP A 231 -5.57 22.38 -9.26
CA ASP A 231 -4.12 22.54 -9.51
C ASP A 231 -3.30 21.28 -9.82
N ALA A 232 -3.90 20.12 -10.10
CA ALA A 232 -3.05 18.92 -10.29
C ALA A 232 -3.59 17.88 -11.29
N LEU A 233 -3.49 18.16 -12.59
CA LEU A 233 -3.49 17.12 -13.63
C LEU A 233 -2.59 17.54 -14.79
N ASP A 234 -1.29 17.25 -14.68
CA ASP A 234 -0.40 17.15 -15.84
C ASP A 234 0.69 16.12 -15.53
N TYR A 235 0.49 14.88 -16.00
CA TYR A 235 1.54 13.86 -15.95
C TYR A 235 1.60 13.09 -17.26
N SER A 236 2.51 13.56 -18.12
CA SER A 236 2.95 12.86 -19.32
C SER A 236 3.85 11.69 -18.96
N SER A 237 3.58 10.57 -19.60
CA SER A 237 4.34 9.31 -19.63
C SER A 237 5.83 9.51 -19.92
N ASN A 238 6.68 8.91 -19.09
CA ASN A 238 8.05 8.54 -19.48
C ASN A 238 8.28 7.08 -19.10
N ALA A 239 8.15 6.20 -20.10
CA ALA A 239 8.65 4.83 -20.04
C ALA A 239 10.18 4.88 -20.19
N SER A 240 10.91 4.36 -19.21
CA SER A 240 12.37 4.22 -19.35
C SER A 240 12.71 3.10 -20.33
N GLU A 241 13.49 3.47 -21.34
CA GLU A 241 14.12 2.61 -22.32
C GLU A 241 15.02 1.56 -21.65
N THR A 242 14.74 0.28 -21.91
CA THR A 242 15.63 -0.84 -21.58
C THR A 242 16.62 -1.05 -22.71
N THR A 243 17.92 -0.93 -22.39
CA THR A 243 19.03 -1.24 -23.30
C THR A 243 18.98 -2.70 -23.77
N PRO A 244 19.22 -3.02 -25.05
CA PRO A 244 19.23 -4.40 -25.54
C PRO A 244 20.33 -5.23 -24.86
N LEU A 245 19.95 -6.39 -24.32
CA LEU A 245 20.86 -7.32 -23.67
C LEU A 245 21.65 -8.15 -24.70
N ALA A 246 22.91 -8.43 -24.38
CA ALA A 246 23.76 -9.29 -25.20
C ALA A 246 23.19 -10.73 -25.31
N PRO A 247 23.46 -11.47 -26.41
CA PRO A 247 22.91 -12.81 -26.59
C PRO A 247 23.35 -13.77 -25.48
N LEU A 248 22.40 -14.25 -24.69
CA LEU A 248 22.63 -15.30 -23.69
C LEU A 248 22.74 -16.69 -24.33
N GLU A 249 23.58 -17.54 -23.75
CA GLU A 249 23.69 -18.95 -24.12
C GLU A 249 22.35 -19.69 -23.90
N PRO A 250 22.01 -20.71 -24.74
CA PRO A 250 20.72 -21.39 -24.69
C PRO A 250 20.35 -21.96 -23.32
N ALA A 251 21.32 -22.54 -22.61
CA ALA A 251 21.11 -23.13 -21.28
C ALA A 251 20.75 -22.07 -20.22
N LYS A 252 21.34 -20.87 -20.29
CA LYS A 252 21.04 -19.75 -19.39
C LYS A 252 19.65 -19.17 -19.68
N ARG A 253 19.29 -19.07 -20.96
CA ARG A 253 17.94 -18.66 -21.35
C ARG A 253 16.90 -19.66 -20.84
N GLN A 254 17.15 -20.96 -20.98
CA GLN A 254 16.26 -22.01 -20.48
C GLN A 254 16.09 -21.97 -18.95
N LEU A 255 17.17 -21.73 -18.20
CA LEU A 255 17.11 -21.50 -16.75
C LEU A 255 16.25 -20.26 -16.40
N LEU A 256 16.43 -19.14 -17.09
CA LEU A 256 15.63 -17.93 -16.89
C LEU A 256 14.16 -18.14 -17.28
N THR A 257 13.88 -18.92 -18.33
CA THR A 257 12.52 -19.31 -18.71
C THR A 257 11.86 -20.20 -17.67
N LEU A 258 12.59 -21.16 -17.09
CA LEU A 258 12.09 -22.05 -16.05
C LEU A 258 11.87 -21.34 -14.71
N LEU A 259 12.72 -20.37 -14.39
CA LEU A 259 12.55 -19.51 -13.21
C LEU A 259 11.28 -18.67 -13.32
N GLY A 260 10.99 -18.10 -14.50
CA GLY A 260 9.92 -17.12 -14.65
C GLY A 260 10.00 -16.03 -13.56
N ASP A 261 8.85 -15.54 -13.10
CA ASP A 261 8.78 -14.60 -11.97
C ASP A 261 8.82 -15.30 -10.59
N GLY A 262 9.08 -16.61 -10.55
CA GLY A 262 9.04 -17.42 -9.34
C GLY A 262 10.37 -17.48 -8.57
N GLU A 263 10.30 -17.84 -7.29
CA GLU A 263 11.47 -18.29 -6.53
C GLU A 263 11.49 -19.83 -6.48
N HIS A 264 12.60 -20.43 -6.88
CA HIS A 264 12.73 -21.89 -6.98
C HIS A 264 13.97 -22.40 -6.24
N ASP A 265 13.83 -23.53 -5.54
CA ASP A 265 14.99 -24.18 -4.93
C ASP A 265 15.93 -24.77 -5.99
N LEU A 266 17.22 -24.81 -5.68
CA LEU A 266 18.25 -25.26 -6.63
C LEU A 266 18.12 -26.76 -6.99
N ALA A 267 17.55 -27.59 -6.12
CA ALA A 267 17.39 -29.02 -6.40
C ALA A 267 16.28 -29.26 -7.43
N SER A 268 15.15 -28.57 -7.31
CA SER A 268 14.06 -28.58 -8.29
C SER A 268 14.50 -28.06 -9.65
N LEU A 269 15.29 -26.97 -9.68
CA LEU A 269 15.84 -26.42 -10.92
C LEU A 269 16.83 -27.39 -11.59
N ALA A 270 17.70 -28.04 -10.83
CA ALA A 270 18.65 -29.03 -11.37
C ALA A 270 17.91 -30.22 -11.99
N SER A 271 16.84 -30.69 -11.32
CA SER A 271 15.99 -31.77 -11.82
C SER A 271 15.26 -31.37 -13.11
N ALA A 272 14.66 -30.19 -13.16
CA ALA A 272 13.93 -29.70 -14.34
C ALA A 272 14.84 -29.47 -15.55
N LEU A 273 16.06 -28.98 -15.33
CA LEU A 273 17.07 -28.77 -16.38
C LEU A 273 17.86 -30.04 -16.74
N GLN A 274 17.62 -31.15 -16.04
CA GLN A 274 18.37 -32.40 -16.20
C GLN A 274 19.90 -32.19 -16.17
N CYS A 275 20.37 -31.31 -15.28
CA CYS A 275 21.78 -30.95 -15.17
C CYS A 275 22.33 -31.23 -13.77
N SER A 276 23.65 -31.36 -13.67
CA SER A 276 24.30 -31.55 -12.36
C SER A 276 24.27 -30.27 -11.52
N SER A 277 24.26 -30.39 -10.19
CA SER A 277 24.31 -29.23 -9.29
C SER A 277 25.52 -28.33 -9.56
N ARG A 278 26.65 -28.89 -9.99
CA ARG A 278 27.84 -28.13 -10.38
C ARG A 278 27.59 -27.25 -11.61
N GLN A 279 26.93 -27.78 -12.64
CA GLN A 279 26.58 -27.02 -13.84
C GLN A 279 25.57 -25.93 -13.52
N LEU A 280 24.55 -26.25 -12.70
CA LEU A 280 23.57 -25.27 -12.26
C LEU A 280 24.24 -24.12 -11.50
N LEU A 281 25.06 -24.41 -10.49
CA LEU A 281 25.76 -23.38 -9.70
C LEU A 281 26.64 -22.50 -10.57
N ALA A 282 27.35 -23.06 -11.56
CA ALA A 282 28.16 -22.27 -12.49
C ALA A 282 27.29 -21.32 -13.34
N MET A 283 26.14 -21.77 -13.83
CA MET A 283 25.19 -20.91 -14.57
C MET A 283 24.62 -19.81 -13.69
N VAL A 284 24.25 -20.14 -12.46
CA VAL A 284 23.72 -19.20 -11.46
C VAL A 284 24.73 -18.12 -11.12
N THR A 285 25.98 -18.48 -10.79
CA THR A 285 27.03 -17.50 -10.47
C THR A 285 27.27 -16.55 -11.64
N GLN A 286 27.28 -17.05 -12.88
CA GLN A 286 27.46 -16.21 -14.05
C GLN A 286 26.28 -15.25 -14.28
N LEU A 287 25.05 -15.73 -14.12
CA LEU A 287 23.85 -14.90 -14.24
C LEU A 287 23.74 -13.88 -13.11
N GLU A 288 24.17 -14.22 -11.90
CA GLU A 288 24.19 -13.31 -10.74
C GLU A 288 25.21 -12.19 -10.94
N LEU A 289 26.42 -12.50 -11.42
CA LEU A 289 27.43 -11.50 -11.82
C LEU A 289 26.93 -10.59 -12.94
N GLN A 290 26.06 -11.10 -13.82
CA GLN A 290 25.43 -10.33 -14.91
C GLN A 290 24.13 -9.61 -14.47
N GLY A 291 23.69 -9.80 -13.21
CA GLY A 291 22.51 -9.15 -12.63
C GLY A 291 21.17 -9.71 -13.11
N TYR A 292 21.13 -10.94 -13.64
CA TYR A 292 19.91 -11.60 -14.10
C TYR A 292 19.18 -12.39 -13.01
N VAL A 293 19.90 -12.87 -11.98
CA VAL A 293 19.33 -13.67 -10.90
C VAL A 293 19.88 -13.21 -9.55
N GLU A 294 19.14 -13.46 -8.48
CA GLU A 294 19.54 -13.21 -7.09
C GLU A 294 19.23 -14.45 -6.26
N GLN A 295 20.16 -14.82 -5.37
CA GLN A 295 19.94 -15.90 -4.41
C GLN A 295 19.24 -15.37 -3.15
N THR A 296 18.07 -15.92 -2.82
CA THR A 296 17.30 -15.59 -1.61
C THR A 296 17.46 -16.68 -0.56
N SER A 297 16.98 -16.42 0.66
CA SER A 297 16.89 -17.45 1.70
C SER A 297 15.94 -18.61 1.35
N ALA A 298 15.08 -18.42 0.34
CA ALA A 298 14.08 -19.40 -0.09
C ALA A 298 14.44 -20.11 -1.42
N GLY A 299 15.43 -19.62 -2.16
CA GLY A 299 15.84 -20.23 -3.43
C GLY A 299 16.56 -19.25 -4.36
N LEU A 300 16.36 -19.43 -5.65
CA LEU A 300 16.87 -18.59 -6.72
C LEU A 300 15.69 -17.90 -7.41
N ARG A 301 15.83 -16.62 -7.73
CA ARG A 301 14.83 -15.85 -8.49
C ARG A 301 15.45 -15.06 -9.62
N ALA A 302 14.69 -14.82 -10.69
CA ALA A 302 15.10 -13.89 -11.73
C ALA A 302 14.89 -12.43 -11.29
N VAL A 303 15.84 -11.56 -11.64
CA VAL A 303 15.78 -10.10 -11.41
C VAL A 303 15.66 -9.37 -12.75
N ARG A 304 16.08 -10.01 -13.85
CA ARG A 304 15.92 -9.54 -15.23
C ARG A 304 15.56 -10.71 -16.12
N HIS A 305 14.62 -10.49 -17.04
CA HIS A 305 14.28 -11.44 -18.09
C HIS A 305 14.97 -11.04 -19.41
N PRO A 306 15.41 -12.02 -20.22
CA PRO A 306 15.97 -11.78 -21.53
C PRO A 306 14.92 -11.40 -22.58
#